data_AF-A0A1U7J0G7-F1
#
_entry.id   AF-A0A1U7J0G7-F1
#
_cell.length_a   1.000
_cell.length_b   1.000
_cell.length_c   1.000
_cell.angle_alpha   90.00
_cell.angle_beta   90.00
_cell.angle_gamma   90.00
#
_symmetry.space_group_name_H-M   'P 1'
#
loop_
_entity.id
_entity.type
_entity.pdbx_description
1 polymer ?
#
loop_
_entity_poly.entity_id
_entity_poly.type
_entity_poly.pdbx_seq_one_letter_code
_entity_poly.pdbx_strand_id
1 'polypeptide(L)'
;MPWLALVQGWVARSGLQLKVFGAALSLVILPVFVQAPLVRYFPWVSLAITPLWLVLGAWLMQRSRWSLWGDMIVGFGWIWLTGSLYWGWFRWDPVVHLPIEALGLPIALVCLCQGWGRVGSYFFLGSLLGTAVTDLYINWMHLFPTWRQLMLTSPDAAPLVLRAASATLQTDVAACRAVILVLFLLVATAIALSTSRQLAWWAFGGAVFSTLVVDGLFFLTAALA
;
A
#
# COMPACT_ATOMS: atom_id res chain seq x y z
N MET A 1 -21.17 -24.34 -28.54
CA MET A 1 -21.50 -25.29 -27.44
C MET A 1 -21.47 -24.55 -26.10
N PRO A 2 -22.44 -24.76 -25.20
CA PRO A 2 -22.57 -24.00 -23.93
C PRO A 2 -21.36 -24.09 -23.00
N TRP A 3 -20.62 -25.21 -23.02
CA TRP A 3 -19.45 -25.43 -22.16
C TRP A 3 -18.22 -24.59 -22.58
N LEU A 4 -18.06 -24.27 -23.86
CA LEU A 4 -16.99 -23.39 -24.34
C LEU A 4 -17.17 -21.95 -23.83
N ALA A 5 -18.41 -21.46 -23.78
CA ALA A 5 -18.72 -20.14 -23.22
C ALA A 5 -18.47 -20.07 -21.71
N LEU A 6 -18.72 -21.16 -20.98
CA LEU A 6 -18.41 -21.27 -19.55
C LEU A 6 -16.91 -21.24 -19.29
N VAL A 7 -16.13 -22.02 -20.04
CA VAL A 7 -14.65 -22.04 -19.91
C VAL A 7 -14.05 -20.69 -20.30
N GLN A 8 -14.50 -20.08 -21.40
CA GLN A 8 -14.06 -18.74 -21.81
C GLN A 8 -14.40 -17.67 -20.77
N GLY A 9 -15.61 -17.71 -20.18
CA GLY A 9 -16.00 -16.83 -19.09
C GLY A 9 -15.18 -17.03 -17.81
N TRP A 10 -14.76 -18.27 -17.54
CA TRP A 10 -13.88 -18.60 -16.41
C TRP A 10 -12.47 -18.05 -16.61
N VAL A 11 -11.85 -18.33 -17.76
CA VAL A 11 -10.50 -17.86 -18.11
C VAL A 11 -10.46 -16.33 -18.19
N ALA A 12 -11.45 -15.68 -18.80
CA ALA A 12 -11.50 -14.23 -18.90
C ALA A 12 -11.65 -13.54 -17.52
N ARG A 13 -12.44 -14.12 -16.61
CA ARG A 13 -12.57 -13.61 -15.23
C ARG A 13 -11.27 -13.78 -14.44
N SER A 14 -10.58 -14.92 -14.58
CA SER A 14 -9.25 -15.12 -14.00
C SER A 14 -8.23 -14.10 -14.55
N GLY A 15 -8.33 -13.75 -15.84
CA GLY A 15 -7.49 -12.71 -16.45
C GLY A 15 -7.74 -11.31 -15.90
N LEU A 16 -9.01 -10.92 -15.69
CA LEU A 16 -9.33 -9.61 -15.10
C LEU A 16 -8.93 -9.52 -13.62
N GLN A 17 -9.13 -10.60 -12.87
CA GLN A 17 -8.70 -10.73 -11.47
C GLN A 17 -7.19 -10.51 -11.33
N LEU A 18 -6.38 -11.19 -12.15
CA LEU A 18 -4.93 -11.00 -12.17
C LEU A 18 -4.53 -9.57 -12.56
N LYS A 19 -5.26 -8.94 -13.49
CA LYS A 19 -5.02 -7.53 -13.84
C LYS A 19 -5.30 -6.59 -12.68
N VAL A 20 -6.39 -6.80 -11.94
CA VAL A 20 -6.73 -5.99 -10.76
C VAL A 20 -5.69 -6.18 -9.65
N PHE A 21 -5.29 -7.43 -9.39
CA PHE A 21 -4.22 -7.73 -8.43
C PHE A 21 -2.89 -7.05 -8.81
N GLY A 22 -2.46 -7.19 -10.07
CA GLY A 22 -1.23 -6.58 -10.57
C GLY A 22 -1.28 -5.05 -10.55
N ALA A 23 -2.44 -4.46 -10.85
CA ALA A 23 -2.63 -3.02 -10.76
C ALA A 23 -2.60 -2.53 -9.31
N ALA A 24 -3.27 -3.21 -8.38
CA ALA A 24 -3.22 -2.89 -6.95
C ALA A 24 -1.77 -2.94 -6.44
N LEU A 25 -1.05 -4.01 -6.77
CA LEU A 25 0.36 -4.16 -6.43
C LEU A 25 1.21 -2.99 -6.96
N SER A 26 0.99 -2.61 -8.22
CA SER A 26 1.72 -1.52 -8.87
C SER A 26 1.38 -0.15 -8.27
N LEU A 27 0.12 0.08 -7.89
CA LEU A 27 -0.33 1.33 -7.27
C LEU A 27 0.19 1.52 -5.84
N VAL A 28 0.71 0.48 -5.19
CA VAL A 28 1.44 0.60 -3.90
C VAL A 28 2.95 0.71 -4.13
N ILE A 29 3.51 -0.07 -5.05
CA ILE A 29 4.97 -0.08 -5.29
C ILE A 29 5.45 1.20 -6.00
N LEU A 30 4.76 1.65 -7.05
CA LEU A 30 5.20 2.78 -7.86
C LEU A 30 5.35 4.09 -7.05
N PRO A 31 4.44 4.46 -6.13
CA PRO A 31 4.62 5.61 -5.25
C PRO A 31 5.92 5.62 -4.45
N VAL A 32 6.47 4.46 -4.08
CA VAL A 32 7.77 4.40 -3.37
C VAL A 32 8.88 5.05 -4.20
N PHE A 33 8.83 4.94 -5.53
CA PHE A 33 9.83 5.50 -6.44
C PHE A 33 9.44 6.87 -7.01
N VAL A 34 8.17 7.25 -6.93
CA VAL A 34 7.65 8.49 -7.54
C VAL A 34 7.21 9.49 -6.48
N GLN A 35 6.30 9.08 -5.60
CA GLN A 35 5.74 9.95 -4.56
C GLN A 35 6.76 10.23 -3.47
N ALA A 36 7.50 9.23 -2.99
CA ALA A 36 8.47 9.41 -1.91
C ALA A 36 9.58 10.45 -2.23
N PRO A 37 10.21 10.46 -3.43
CA PRO A 37 11.10 11.56 -3.78
C PRO A 37 10.34 12.87 -4.03
N LEU A 38 9.18 12.84 -4.68
CA LEU A 38 8.40 14.06 -4.96
C LEU A 38 8.01 14.79 -3.68
N VAL A 39 7.47 14.10 -2.69
CA VAL A 39 7.03 14.70 -1.42
C VAL A 39 8.22 15.20 -0.59
N ARG A 40 9.39 14.57 -0.73
CA ARG A 40 10.62 15.00 -0.04
C ARG A 40 11.12 16.36 -0.54
N TYR A 41 11.00 16.64 -1.84
CA TYR A 41 11.50 17.89 -2.44
C TYR A 41 10.40 18.94 -2.67
N PHE A 42 9.18 18.50 -2.99
CA PHE A 42 8.03 19.33 -3.35
C PHE A 42 6.74 18.83 -2.67
N PRO A 43 6.64 18.91 -1.34
CA PRO A 43 5.51 18.36 -0.57
C PRO A 43 4.16 18.96 -1.00
N TRP A 44 4.13 20.27 -1.27
CA TRP A 44 2.95 20.96 -1.79
C TRP A 44 2.50 20.46 -3.16
N VAL A 45 3.45 20.13 -4.05
CA VAL A 45 3.13 19.57 -5.38
C VAL A 45 2.56 18.18 -5.24
N SER A 46 3.16 17.32 -4.40
CA SER A 46 2.61 16.00 -4.10
C SER A 46 1.17 16.11 -3.59
N LEU A 47 0.91 17.00 -2.64
CA LEU A 47 -0.43 17.23 -2.10
C LEU A 47 -1.41 17.76 -3.16
N ALA A 48 -0.98 18.67 -4.02
CA ALA A 48 -1.81 19.25 -5.08
C ALA A 48 -2.20 18.23 -6.19
N ILE A 49 -1.47 17.11 -6.31
CA ILE A 49 -1.82 16.03 -7.23
C ILE A 49 -2.99 15.17 -6.71
N THR A 50 -3.26 15.15 -5.40
CA THR A 50 -4.42 14.43 -4.84
C THR A 50 -5.74 14.72 -5.56
N PRO A 51 -6.20 15.99 -5.69
CA PRO A 51 -7.47 16.28 -6.36
C PRO A 51 -7.45 15.84 -7.83
N LEU A 52 -6.29 15.85 -8.51
CA LEU A 52 -6.17 15.34 -9.86
C LEU A 52 -6.49 13.84 -9.93
N TRP A 53 -5.96 13.03 -9.01
CA TRP A 53 -6.29 11.60 -8.92
C TRP A 53 -7.78 11.39 -8.63
N LEU A 54 -8.33 12.09 -7.64
CA LEU A 54 -9.73 11.92 -7.24
C LEU A 54 -10.70 12.32 -8.36
N VAL A 55 -10.46 13.46 -9.04
CA VAL A 55 -11.29 13.92 -10.16
C VAL A 55 -11.15 12.99 -11.35
N LEU A 56 -9.94 12.58 -11.71
CA LEU A 56 -9.70 11.63 -12.81
C LEU A 56 -10.40 10.29 -12.53
N GLY A 57 -10.26 9.77 -11.31
CA GLY A 57 -10.90 8.54 -10.87
C GLY A 57 -12.42 8.64 -10.97
N ALA A 58 -13.02 9.67 -10.40
CA ALA A 58 -14.47 9.91 -10.45
C ALA A 58 -14.99 10.07 -11.88
N TRP A 59 -14.26 10.78 -12.74
CA TRP A 59 -14.61 10.94 -14.15
C TRP A 59 -14.54 9.61 -14.93
N LEU A 60 -13.52 8.78 -14.67
CA LEU A 60 -13.42 7.44 -15.26
C LEU A 60 -14.53 6.50 -14.75
N MET A 61 -14.96 6.65 -13.49
CA MET A 61 -16.07 5.87 -12.91
C MET A 61 -17.38 6.04 -13.66
N GLN A 62 -17.63 7.22 -14.26
CA GLN A 62 -18.83 7.52 -15.05
C GLN A 62 -18.83 6.84 -16.43
N ARG A 63 -17.69 6.28 -16.87
CA ARG A 63 -17.55 5.64 -18.18
C ARG A 63 -17.59 4.13 -18.03
N SER A 64 -18.60 3.47 -18.61
CA SER A 64 -18.82 2.02 -18.49
C SER A 64 -17.56 1.16 -18.71
N ARG A 65 -16.74 1.49 -19.71
CA ARG A 65 -15.47 0.78 -20.01
C ARG A 65 -14.38 0.98 -18.95
N TRP A 66 -14.33 2.13 -18.28
CA TRP A 66 -13.24 2.53 -17.40
C TRP A 66 -13.62 2.52 -15.92
N SER A 67 -14.86 2.14 -15.61
CA SER A 67 -15.43 2.33 -14.27
C SER A 67 -14.62 1.66 -13.17
N LEU A 68 -14.18 0.41 -13.42
CA LEU A 68 -13.30 -0.35 -12.53
C LEU A 68 -11.98 0.36 -12.22
N TRP A 69 -11.34 0.94 -13.24
CA TRP A 69 -10.05 1.61 -13.09
C TRP A 69 -10.20 2.96 -12.42
N GLY A 70 -11.29 3.67 -12.71
CA GLY A 70 -11.67 4.87 -11.99
C GLY A 70 -11.85 4.62 -10.50
N ASP A 71 -12.52 3.52 -10.14
CA ASP A 71 -12.71 3.09 -8.74
C ASP A 71 -11.36 2.88 -8.04
N MET A 72 -10.45 2.13 -8.66
CA MET A 72 -9.09 1.93 -8.13
C MET A 72 -8.31 3.25 -7.98
N ILE A 73 -8.42 4.16 -8.95
CA ILE A 73 -7.76 5.47 -8.92
C ILE A 73 -8.30 6.34 -7.79
N VAL A 74 -9.61 6.28 -7.49
CA VAL A 74 -10.18 6.99 -6.32
C VAL A 74 -9.60 6.43 -5.03
N GLY A 75 -9.56 5.11 -4.87
CA GLY A 75 -8.93 4.46 -3.71
C GLY A 75 -7.46 4.87 -3.56
N PHE A 76 -6.72 4.89 -4.66
CA PHE A 76 -5.34 5.37 -4.73
C PHE A 76 -5.18 6.85 -4.40
N GLY A 77 -6.10 7.72 -4.84
CA GLY A 77 -6.08 9.14 -4.51
C GLY A 77 -6.12 9.40 -3.00
N TRP A 78 -6.85 8.57 -2.24
CA TRP A 78 -6.88 8.67 -0.77
C TRP A 78 -5.56 8.24 -0.14
N ILE A 79 -4.92 7.16 -0.61
CA ILE A 79 -3.57 6.76 -0.15
C ILE A 79 -2.55 7.83 -0.53
N TRP A 80 -2.63 8.39 -1.73
CA TRP A 80 -1.74 9.45 -2.18
C TRP A 80 -1.88 10.70 -1.30
N LEU A 81 -3.12 11.06 -0.90
CA LEU A 81 -3.36 12.16 0.03
C LEU A 81 -2.64 11.91 1.36
N THR A 82 -2.91 10.78 2.01
CA THR A 82 -2.38 10.48 3.34
C THR A 82 -0.86 10.33 3.32
N GLY A 83 -0.31 9.66 2.30
CA GLY A 83 1.12 9.59 2.08
C GLY A 83 1.75 10.97 1.85
N SER A 84 1.09 11.86 1.09
CA SER A 84 1.59 13.23 0.89
C SER A 84 1.61 14.03 2.20
N LEU A 85 0.56 13.89 3.02
CA LEU A 85 0.46 14.56 4.32
C LEU A 85 1.55 14.05 5.28
N TYR A 86 1.64 12.73 5.48
CA TYR A 86 2.60 12.15 6.40
C TYR A 86 4.04 12.46 5.97
N TRP A 87 4.41 12.06 4.75
CA TRP A 87 5.79 12.19 4.28
C TRP A 87 6.23 13.64 4.04
N GLY A 88 5.29 14.55 3.80
CA GLY A 88 5.58 15.97 3.59
C GLY A 88 5.77 16.75 4.89
N TRP A 89 4.96 16.46 5.92
CA TRP A 89 4.90 17.32 7.12
C TRP A 89 5.01 16.58 8.46
N PHE A 90 4.72 15.29 8.53
CA PHE A 90 4.66 14.54 9.80
C PHE A 90 5.68 13.41 9.91
N ARG A 91 6.51 13.19 8.89
CA ARG A 91 7.51 12.10 8.81
C ARG A 91 8.46 12.00 10.01
N TRP A 92 8.61 13.08 10.77
CA TRP A 92 9.49 13.14 11.94
C TRP A 92 9.00 12.29 13.10
N ASP A 93 7.70 11.98 13.18
CA ASP A 93 7.14 11.17 14.26
C ASP A 93 6.42 9.93 13.72
N PRO A 94 7.01 8.73 13.84
CA PRO A 94 6.41 7.51 13.30
C PRO A 94 5.11 7.10 14.03
N VAL A 95 4.83 7.65 15.22
CA VAL A 95 3.59 7.35 15.96
C VAL A 95 2.34 7.84 15.23
N VAL A 96 2.46 8.97 14.51
CA VAL A 96 1.31 9.55 13.80
C VAL A 96 1.13 9.00 12.38
N HIS A 97 2.01 8.11 11.92
CA HIS A 97 1.95 7.52 10.59
C HIS A 97 0.62 6.82 10.33
N LEU A 98 0.32 5.74 11.07
CA LEU A 98 -0.92 4.99 10.91
C LEU A 98 -2.19 5.84 11.11
N PRO A 99 -2.31 6.73 12.11
CA PRO A 99 -3.45 7.65 12.22
C PRO A 99 -3.67 8.54 10.98
N ILE A 100 -2.59 9.03 10.35
CA ILE A 100 -2.68 9.86 9.14
C ILE A 100 -3.10 9.00 7.95
N GLU A 101 -2.52 7.81 7.78
CA GLU A 101 -2.90 6.85 6.74
C GLU A 101 -4.36 6.39 6.87
N ALA A 102 -4.90 6.38 8.09
CA ALA A 102 -6.29 6.06 8.36
C ALA A 102 -7.29 7.20 8.03
N LEU A 103 -6.85 8.41 7.63
CA LEU A 103 -7.78 9.51 7.32
C LEU A 103 -8.74 9.18 6.16
N GLY A 104 -8.34 8.30 5.23
CA GLY A 104 -9.21 7.80 4.16
C GLY A 104 -10.24 6.76 4.61
N LEU A 105 -10.10 6.18 5.80
CA LEU A 105 -10.94 5.07 6.28
C LEU A 105 -12.42 5.44 6.41
N PRO A 106 -12.82 6.57 7.02
CA PRO A 106 -14.23 6.95 7.10
C PRO A 106 -14.88 7.04 5.72
N ILE A 107 -14.14 7.53 4.72
CA ILE A 107 -14.61 7.67 3.34
C ILE A 107 -14.80 6.29 2.72
N ALA A 108 -13.80 5.41 2.83
CA ALA A 108 -13.89 4.03 2.33
C ALA A 108 -15.09 3.28 2.95
N LEU A 109 -15.34 3.46 4.26
CA LEU A 109 -16.49 2.84 4.93
C LEU A 109 -17.83 3.38 4.40
N VAL A 110 -17.96 4.70 4.23
CA VAL A 110 -19.17 5.30 3.65
C VAL A 110 -19.41 4.79 2.22
N CYS A 111 -18.38 4.74 1.38
CA CYS A 111 -18.46 4.20 0.02
C CYS A 111 -18.96 2.74 0.03
N LEU A 112 -18.39 1.90 0.89
CA LEU A 112 -18.80 0.49 1.04
C LEU A 112 -20.25 0.36 1.52
N CYS A 113 -20.68 1.16 2.49
CA CYS A 113 -22.06 1.17 2.97
C CYS A 113 -23.06 1.57 1.87
N GLN A 114 -22.66 2.45 0.95
CA GLN A 114 -23.48 2.88 -0.19
C GLN A 114 -23.36 1.94 -1.40
N GLY A 115 -22.53 0.89 -1.33
CA GLY A 115 -22.26 -0.01 -2.46
C GLY A 115 -21.48 0.64 -3.60
N TRP A 116 -20.84 1.77 -3.35
CA TRP A 116 -20.07 2.53 -4.33
C TRP A 116 -18.55 2.34 -4.11
N GLY A 117 -17.76 2.42 -5.18
CA GLY A 117 -16.29 2.42 -5.07
C GLY A 117 -15.70 1.19 -4.35
N ARG A 118 -16.31 0.02 -4.54
CA ARG A 118 -15.99 -1.17 -3.73
C ARG A 118 -14.58 -1.68 -3.96
N VAL A 119 -14.08 -1.62 -5.20
CA VAL A 119 -12.74 -2.15 -5.53
C VAL A 119 -11.66 -1.23 -4.98
N GLY A 120 -11.80 0.08 -5.16
CA GLY A 120 -10.90 1.10 -4.61
C GLY A 120 -10.91 1.14 -3.08
N SER A 121 -12.08 0.93 -2.45
CA SER A 121 -12.17 0.86 -0.99
C SER A 121 -11.45 -0.37 -0.43
N TYR A 122 -11.59 -1.55 -1.05
CA TYR A 122 -10.86 -2.75 -0.63
C TYR A 122 -9.36 -2.64 -0.91
N PHE A 123 -8.97 -2.01 -2.01
CA PHE A 123 -7.58 -1.65 -2.28
C PHE A 123 -6.99 -0.78 -1.14
N PHE A 124 -7.69 0.29 -0.78
CA PHE A 124 -7.32 1.17 0.34
C PHE A 124 -7.17 0.39 1.66
N LEU A 125 -8.15 -0.45 2.01
CA LEU A 125 -8.12 -1.26 3.22
C LEU A 125 -6.92 -2.24 3.25
N GLY A 126 -6.60 -2.85 2.10
CA GLY A 126 -5.44 -3.74 1.99
C GLY A 126 -4.12 -3.00 2.21
N SER A 127 -3.99 -1.80 1.64
CA SER A 127 -2.81 -0.94 1.84
C SER A 127 -2.69 -0.46 3.28
N LEU A 128 -3.80 -0.08 3.92
CA LEU A 128 -3.82 0.35 5.31
C LEU A 128 -3.43 -0.79 6.25
N LEU A 129 -3.91 -2.01 5.99
CA LEU A 129 -3.51 -3.21 6.75
C LEU A 129 -2.02 -3.48 6.61
N GLY A 130 -1.49 -3.42 5.39
CA GLY A 130 -0.06 -3.55 5.12
C GLY A 130 0.76 -2.55 5.94
N THR A 131 0.39 -1.27 5.84
CA THR A 131 1.01 -0.17 6.59
C THR A 131 0.99 -0.42 8.09
N ALA A 132 -0.15 -0.83 8.65
CA ALA A 132 -0.28 -1.14 10.07
C ALA A 132 0.65 -2.28 10.52
N VAL A 133 0.87 -3.29 9.67
CA VAL A 133 1.77 -4.41 9.96
C VAL A 133 3.24 -3.97 9.90
N THR A 134 3.63 -3.16 8.92
CA THR A 134 4.99 -2.59 8.83
C THR A 134 5.27 -1.70 10.04
N ASP A 135 4.34 -0.80 10.39
CA ASP A 135 4.45 0.07 11.57
C ASP A 135 4.55 -0.74 12.88
N LEU A 136 3.75 -1.80 13.00
CA LEU A 136 3.83 -2.72 14.12
C LEU A 136 5.23 -3.34 14.23
N TYR A 137 5.83 -3.79 13.12
CA TYR A 137 7.19 -4.34 13.16
C TYR A 137 8.21 -3.31 13.62
N ILE A 138 8.18 -2.10 13.05
CA ILE A 138 9.09 -1.00 13.39
C ILE A 138 8.97 -0.66 14.88
N ASN A 139 7.75 -0.55 15.39
CA ASN A 139 7.50 -0.28 16.80
C ASN A 139 7.95 -1.44 17.71
N TRP A 140 7.63 -2.68 17.32
CA TRP A 140 7.96 -3.88 18.10
C TRP A 140 9.47 -4.09 18.21
N MET A 141 10.22 -3.67 17.19
CA MET A 141 11.68 -3.65 17.16
C MET A 141 12.30 -2.38 17.76
N HIS A 142 11.51 -1.50 18.36
CA HIS A 142 11.95 -0.25 18.99
C HIS A 142 12.76 0.65 18.04
N LEU A 143 12.41 0.68 16.76
CA LEU A 143 13.16 1.44 15.74
C LEU A 143 12.77 2.92 15.64
N PHE A 144 11.79 3.39 16.41
CA PHE A 144 11.36 4.80 16.37
C PHE A 144 12.48 5.82 16.65
N PRO A 145 13.41 5.60 17.60
CA PRO A 145 14.56 6.49 17.77
C PRO A 145 15.43 6.56 16.51
N THR A 146 15.71 5.40 15.90
CA THR A 146 16.51 5.29 14.66
C THR A 146 15.80 5.96 13.48
N TRP A 147 14.47 5.84 13.41
CA TRP A 147 13.64 6.55 12.43
C TRP A 147 13.79 8.07 12.57
N ARG A 148 13.64 8.60 13.80
CA ARG A 148 13.79 10.03 14.07
C ARG A 148 15.18 10.53 13.70
N GLN A 149 16.22 9.76 14.02
CA GLN A 149 17.59 10.05 13.61
C GLN A 149 17.72 10.09 12.07
N LEU A 150 17.16 9.11 11.37
CA LEU A 150 17.20 9.03 9.90
C LEU A 150 16.58 10.29 9.26
N MET A 151 15.45 10.77 9.80
CA MET A 151 14.76 11.95 9.26
C MET A 151 15.51 13.27 9.46
N LEU A 152 16.42 13.33 10.43
CA LEU A 152 17.27 14.49 10.72
C LEU A 152 18.64 14.42 10.02
N THR A 153 19.00 13.25 9.49
CA THR A 153 20.31 12.99 8.90
C THR A 153 20.36 13.48 7.45
N SER A 154 21.53 13.99 7.03
CA SER A 154 21.75 14.34 5.63
C SER A 154 21.66 13.11 4.72
N PRO A 155 21.28 13.26 3.44
CA PRO A 155 21.19 12.13 2.51
C PRO A 155 22.47 11.27 2.47
N ASP A 156 23.65 11.88 2.57
CA ASP A 156 24.94 11.20 2.49
C ASP A 156 25.24 10.32 3.70
N ALA A 157 24.68 10.66 4.87
CA ALA A 157 24.84 9.92 6.11
C ALA A 157 23.68 8.95 6.41
N ALA A 158 22.60 9.00 5.63
CA ALA A 158 21.46 8.10 5.77
C ALA A 158 21.81 6.60 5.66
N PRO A 159 22.70 6.15 4.74
CA PRO A 159 23.10 4.74 4.68
C PRO A 159 23.71 4.23 5.98
N LEU A 160 24.46 5.08 6.70
CA LEU A 160 25.09 4.73 7.97
C LEU A 160 24.05 4.44 9.06
N VAL A 161 23.01 5.26 9.16
CA VAL A 161 21.88 5.06 10.09
C VAL A 161 21.10 3.78 9.72
N LEU A 162 20.89 3.54 8.43
CA LEU A 162 20.19 2.33 7.94
C LEU A 162 20.97 1.05 8.22
N ARG A 163 22.30 1.03 8.01
CA ARG A 163 23.15 -0.11 8.36
C ARG A 163 23.13 -0.37 9.87
N ALA A 164 23.22 0.66 10.69
CA ALA A 164 23.11 0.54 12.14
C ALA A 164 21.75 -0.05 12.56
N ALA A 165 20.65 0.43 11.95
CA ALA A 165 19.32 -0.14 12.15
C ALA A 165 19.29 -1.63 11.76
N SER A 166 19.80 -1.98 10.58
CA SER A 166 19.84 -3.36 10.09
C SER A 166 20.63 -4.28 11.01
N ALA A 167 21.73 -3.81 11.61
CA ALA A 167 22.51 -4.60 12.56
C ALA A 167 21.68 -4.96 13.82
N THR A 168 20.82 -4.06 14.30
CA THR A 168 19.92 -4.36 15.43
C THR A 168 18.87 -5.43 15.10
N LEU A 169 18.60 -5.65 13.82
CA LEU A 169 17.66 -6.66 13.33
C LEU A 169 18.30 -8.03 13.08
N GLN A 170 19.63 -8.17 13.24
CA GLN A 170 20.34 -9.46 13.12
C GLN A 170 20.24 -10.29 14.41
N THR A 171 19.02 -10.51 14.89
CA THR A 171 18.74 -11.34 16.07
C THR A 171 17.64 -12.34 15.77
N ASP A 172 17.68 -13.50 16.42
CA ASP A 172 16.64 -14.53 16.27
C ASP A 172 15.25 -13.99 16.64
N VAL A 173 15.18 -13.10 17.64
CA VAL A 173 13.93 -12.46 18.06
C VAL A 173 13.35 -11.57 16.95
N ALA A 174 14.18 -10.76 16.29
CA ALA A 174 13.77 -9.92 15.17
C ALA A 174 13.28 -10.76 13.99
N ALA A 175 13.98 -11.86 13.70
CA ALA A 175 13.63 -12.80 12.64
C ALA A 175 12.29 -13.51 12.95
N CYS A 176 12.10 -14.03 14.17
CA CYS A 176 10.85 -14.66 14.57
C CYS A 176 9.65 -13.71 14.45
N ARG A 177 9.80 -12.45 14.90
CA ARG A 177 8.75 -11.43 14.78
C ARG A 177 8.43 -11.13 13.31
N ALA A 178 9.46 -10.98 12.48
CA ALA A 178 9.28 -10.77 11.04
C ALA A 178 8.54 -11.95 10.39
N VAL A 179 8.93 -13.19 10.70
CA VAL A 179 8.28 -14.41 10.17
C VAL A 179 6.79 -14.44 10.55
N ILE A 180 6.43 -14.11 11.79
CA ILE A 180 5.02 -14.06 12.22
C ILE A 180 4.23 -13.08 11.36
N LEU A 181 4.75 -11.86 11.15
CA LEU A 181 4.05 -10.82 10.39
C LEU A 181 4.01 -11.13 8.88
N VAL A 182 5.08 -11.71 8.33
CA VAL A 182 5.13 -12.17 6.94
C VAL A 182 4.09 -13.28 6.71
N LEU A 183 4.03 -14.27 7.59
CA LEU A 183 3.02 -15.33 7.52
C LEU A 183 1.61 -14.77 7.65
N PHE A 184 1.39 -13.80 8.53
CA PHE A 184 0.11 -13.12 8.66
C PHE A 184 -0.32 -12.45 7.34
N LEU A 185 0.56 -11.68 6.69
CA LEU A 185 0.26 -11.02 5.41
C LEU A 185 0.07 -12.02 4.26
N LEU A 186 0.85 -13.10 4.23
CA LEU A 186 0.69 -14.18 3.25
C LEU A 186 -0.64 -14.90 3.41
N VAL A 187 -1.03 -15.22 4.64
CA VAL A 187 -2.34 -15.83 4.94
C VAL A 187 -3.47 -14.86 4.59
N ALA A 188 -3.37 -13.58 4.96
CA ALA A 188 -4.37 -12.57 4.60
C ALA A 188 -4.53 -12.45 3.06
N THR A 189 -3.41 -12.48 2.34
CA THR A 189 -3.41 -12.50 0.86
C THR A 189 -4.07 -13.78 0.33
N ALA A 190 -3.68 -14.95 0.83
CA ALA A 190 -4.24 -16.24 0.40
C ALA A 190 -5.74 -16.34 0.67
N ILE A 191 -6.20 -15.88 1.84
CA ILE A 191 -7.62 -15.79 2.19
C ILE A 191 -8.34 -14.86 1.22
N ALA A 192 -7.80 -13.67 0.93
CA ALA A 192 -8.43 -12.72 0.00
C ALA A 192 -8.58 -13.32 -1.41
N LEU A 193 -7.55 -14.00 -1.91
CA LEU A 193 -7.57 -14.61 -3.24
C LEU A 193 -8.45 -15.87 -3.34
N SER A 194 -8.66 -16.59 -2.22
CA SER A 194 -9.44 -17.85 -2.19
C SER A 194 -10.91 -17.67 -1.79
N THR A 195 -11.21 -16.67 -0.94
CA THR A 195 -12.55 -16.51 -0.33
C THR A 195 -13.60 -16.02 -1.33
N SER A 196 -13.20 -15.24 -2.34
CA SER A 196 -14.16 -14.64 -3.26
C SER A 196 -13.60 -14.43 -4.65
N ARG A 197 -14.47 -14.62 -5.65
CA ARG A 197 -14.18 -14.22 -7.04
C ARG A 197 -14.41 -12.74 -7.32
N GLN A 198 -14.85 -11.96 -6.32
CA GLN A 198 -15.08 -10.53 -6.49
C GLN A 198 -13.75 -9.78 -6.65
N LEU A 199 -13.70 -8.85 -7.60
CA LEU A 199 -12.49 -8.07 -7.91
C LEU A 199 -11.97 -7.27 -6.72
N ALA A 200 -12.85 -6.84 -5.82
CA ALA A 200 -12.48 -6.11 -4.60
C ALA A 200 -11.49 -6.90 -3.73
N TRP A 201 -11.69 -8.21 -3.56
CA TRP A 201 -10.77 -9.04 -2.78
C TRP A 201 -9.41 -9.24 -3.45
N TRP A 202 -9.37 -9.23 -4.79
CA TRP A 202 -8.11 -9.28 -5.55
C TRP A 202 -7.34 -7.97 -5.45
N ALA A 203 -8.05 -6.83 -5.43
CA ALA A 203 -7.46 -5.53 -5.17
C ALA A 203 -6.89 -5.43 -3.73
N PHE A 204 -7.64 -5.90 -2.74
CA PHE A 204 -7.17 -6.01 -1.35
C PHE A 204 -5.92 -6.91 -1.27
N GLY A 205 -5.99 -8.13 -1.82
CA GLY A 205 -4.87 -9.07 -1.80
C GLY A 205 -3.63 -8.54 -2.50
N GLY A 206 -3.79 -7.82 -3.61
CA GLY A 206 -2.68 -7.16 -4.31
C GLY A 206 -2.00 -6.09 -3.46
N ALA A 207 -2.77 -5.27 -2.76
CA ALA A 207 -2.24 -4.23 -1.87
C ALA A 207 -1.56 -4.81 -0.61
N VAL A 208 -2.14 -5.87 -0.01
CA VAL A 208 -1.51 -6.58 1.10
C VAL A 208 -0.19 -7.21 0.65
N PHE A 209 -0.21 -7.94 -0.47
CA PHE A 209 0.98 -8.61 -0.99
C PHE A 209 2.09 -7.64 -1.39
N SER A 210 1.75 -6.45 -1.92
CA SER A 210 2.78 -5.43 -2.22
C SER A 210 3.58 -4.99 -1.00
N THR A 211 3.00 -5.05 0.20
CA THR A 211 3.72 -4.72 1.45
C THR A 211 4.92 -5.64 1.64
N LEU A 212 4.74 -6.95 1.42
CA LEU A 212 5.83 -7.93 1.48
C LEU A 212 6.94 -7.63 0.45
N VAL A 213 6.55 -7.20 -0.75
CA VAL A 213 7.49 -6.86 -1.82
C VAL A 213 8.29 -5.60 -1.47
N VAL A 214 7.61 -4.54 -1.02
CA VAL A 214 8.22 -3.26 -0.67
C VAL A 214 9.13 -3.41 0.55
N ASP A 215 8.65 -4.06 1.62
CA ASP A 215 9.44 -4.28 2.83
C ASP A 215 10.64 -5.19 2.55
N GLY A 216 10.46 -6.23 1.75
CA GLY A 216 11.55 -7.10 1.29
C GLY A 216 12.61 -6.33 0.49
N LEU A 217 12.20 -5.42 -0.39
CA LEU A 217 13.11 -4.55 -1.13
C LEU A 217 13.87 -3.61 -0.19
N PHE A 218 13.20 -2.99 0.77
CA PHE A 218 13.85 -2.12 1.76
C PHE A 218 14.82 -2.88 2.66
N PHE A 219 14.46 -4.08 3.09
CA PHE A 219 15.35 -4.92 3.87
C PHE A 219 16.60 -5.32 3.08
N LEU A 220 16.43 -5.79 1.84
CA LEU A 220 17.56 -6.15 0.97
C LEU A 220 18.46 -4.96 0.67
N THR A 221 17.88 -3.80 0.38
CA THR A 221 18.67 -2.57 0.15
C THR A 221 19.41 -2.14 1.41
N ALA A 222 18.81 -2.21 2.59
CA ALA A 222 19.50 -1.90 3.85
C ALA A 222 20.63 -2.91 4.18
N ALA A 223 20.46 -4.19 3.82
CA ALA A 223 21.46 -5.23 4.05
C ALA A 223 22.64 -5.17 3.06
N LEU A 224 22.42 -4.66 1.84
CA LEU A 224 23.42 -4.55 0.79
C LEU A 224 24.08 -3.16 0.70
N ALA A 225 23.47 -2.13 1.28
CA ALA A 225 23.97 -0.76 1.30
C ALA A 225 25.21 -0.64 2.17
#